data_AF-A0A370KFG2-F1
#
_entry.id   AF-A0A370KFG2-F1
#
_cell.length_a   1.000
_cell.length_b   1.000
_cell.length_c   1.000
_cell.angle_alpha   90.00
_cell.angle_beta   90.00
_cell.angle_gamma   90.00
#
_symmetry.space_group_name_H-M   'P 1'
#
loop_
_entity.id
_entity.type
_entity.pdbx_description
1 polymer ?
#
loop_
_entity_poly.entity_id
_entity_poly.type
_entity_poly.pdbx_seq_one_letter_code
_entity_poly.pdbx_strand_id
1 'polypeptide(L)' 'MSDRDLREAANSKVQRGTPIDLLEIGPRLVIEMHFTEDEVVNALYAMQSAGLIQMLDGNRIRVL' A
#
# COMPACT_ATOMS: atom_id res chain seq x y z
N MET A 1 3.34 21.40 11.87
CA MET A 1 3.53 19.97 11.56
C MET A 1 3.89 19.89 10.09
N SER A 2 5.10 19.43 9.76
CA SER A 2 5.60 19.42 8.39
C SER A 2 5.15 18.17 7.63
N ASP A 3 5.13 18.22 6.30
CA ASP A 3 4.78 17.08 5.42
C ASP A 3 5.67 15.85 5.66
N ARG A 4 6.90 16.08 6.11
CA ARG A 4 7.84 15.05 6.57
C ARG A 4 7.34 14.32 7.82
N ASP A 5 6.87 15.06 8.82
CA ASP A 5 6.40 14.50 10.09
C ASP A 5 5.17 13.61 9.89
N LEU A 6 4.28 13.99 8.95
CA LEU A 6 3.12 13.20 8.57
C LEU A 6 3.51 11.87 7.90
N ARG A 7 4.49 11.89 7.00
CA ARG A 7 5.01 10.68 6.34
C ARG A 7 5.70 9.76 7.33
N GLU A 8 6.47 10.30 8.25
CA GLU A 8 7.22 9.53 9.26
C GLU A 8 6.27 8.90 10.30
N ALA A 9 5.24 9.64 10.73
CA ALA A 9 4.18 9.11 11.60
C ALA A 9 3.24 8.11 10.90
N ALA A 10 3.02 8.24 9.59
CA ALA A 10 2.29 7.24 8.81
C ALA A 10 3.12 5.95 8.65
N ASN A 11 4.41 6.09 8.37
CA ASN A 11 5.34 4.97 8.23
C ASN A 11 5.63 4.25 9.56
N SER A 12 5.46 4.89 10.71
CA SER A 12 5.70 4.26 12.02
C SER A 12 4.56 3.33 12.48
N LYS A 13 3.37 3.45 11.87
CA LYS A 13 2.20 2.60 12.20
C LYS A 13 2.26 1.21 11.60
N VAL A 14 3.11 0.99 10.60
CA VAL A 14 3.31 -0.32 9.97
C VAL A 14 4.79 -0.63 9.97
N GLN A 15 5.19 -1.64 10.74
CA GLN A 15 6.58 -2.08 10.75
C GLN A 15 6.96 -2.51 9.31
N ARG A 16 8.03 -1.93 8.76
CA ARG A 16 8.51 -2.30 7.41
C ARG A 16 8.72 -3.81 7.34
N GLY A 17 8.39 -4.40 6.20
CA GLY A 17 8.43 -5.84 6.00
C GLY A 17 7.23 -6.61 6.55
N THR A 18 6.35 -6.02 7.36
CA THR A 18 5.10 -6.66 7.78
C THR A 18 4.16 -6.83 6.58
N PRO A 19 3.68 -8.05 6.30
CA PRO A 19 2.69 -8.27 5.26
C PRO A 19 1.39 -7.53 5.55
N ILE A 20 0.86 -6.85 4.53
CA ILE A 20 -0.44 -6.19 4.51
C ILE A 20 -1.35 -7.02 3.60
N ASP A 21 -2.53 -7.39 4.08
CA ASP A 21 -3.54 -8.05 3.26
C ASP A 21 -4.30 -7.02 2.40
N LEU A 22 -4.27 -7.21 1.08
CA LEU A 22 -4.98 -6.35 0.15
C LEU A 22 -6.50 -6.45 0.32
N LEU A 23 -7.04 -7.52 0.90
CA LEU A 23 -8.46 -7.63 1.22
C LEU A 23 -8.88 -6.71 2.37
N GLU A 24 -7.94 -6.33 3.25
CA GLU A 24 -8.21 -5.39 4.35
C GLU A 24 -8.24 -3.94 3.86
N ILE A 25 -7.41 -3.60 2.86
CA ILE A 25 -7.28 -2.22 2.37
C ILE A 25 -8.02 -1.97 1.05
N GLY A 26 -8.27 -3.01 0.25
CA GLY A 26 -8.90 -2.93 -1.07
C GLY A 26 -10.27 -2.28 -1.06
N PRO A 27 -11.21 -2.70 -0.16
CA PRO A 27 -12.52 -2.06 -0.06
C PRO A 27 -12.44 -0.56 0.21
N ARG A 28 -11.48 -0.13 1.05
CA ARG A 28 -11.27 1.29 1.32
C ARG A 28 -10.78 2.05 0.09
N LEU A 29 -9.84 1.49 -0.65
CA LEU A 29 -9.32 2.11 -1.88
C LEU A 29 -10.41 2.26 -2.95
N VAL A 30 -11.27 1.25 -3.11
CA VAL A 30 -12.29 1.24 -4.16
C VAL A 30 -13.57 1.98 -3.74
N ILE A 31 -14.09 1.70 -2.54
CA ILE A 31 -15.40 2.21 -2.09
C ILE A 31 -15.27 3.60 -1.48
N GLU A 32 -14.33 3.80 -0.55
CA GLU A 32 -14.19 5.09 0.14
C GLU A 32 -13.42 6.10 -0.69
N MET A 33 -12.32 5.66 -1.33
CA MET A 33 -11.44 6.53 -2.10
C MET A 33 -11.78 6.57 -3.60
N HIS A 34 -12.77 5.80 -4.04
CA HIS A 34 -13.32 5.81 -5.41
C HIS A 34 -12.29 5.50 -6.52
N PHE A 35 -11.21 4.78 -6.18
CA PHE A 35 -10.32 4.24 -7.21
C PHE A 35 -10.99 3.05 -7.89
N THR A 36 -10.77 2.91 -9.19
CA THR A 36 -11.10 1.67 -9.89
C THR A 36 -10.15 0.55 -9.47
N GLU A 37 -10.60 -0.70 -9.56
CA GLU A 37 -9.73 -1.85 -9.33
C GLU A 37 -8.48 -1.82 -10.22
N ASP A 38 -8.65 -1.44 -11.49
CA ASP A 38 -7.55 -1.31 -12.45
C ASP A 38 -6.53 -0.25 -12.02
N GLU A 39 -6.97 0.91 -11.51
CA GLU A 39 -6.07 1.94 -10.99
C GLU A 39 -5.27 1.43 -9.78
N VAL A 40 -5.94 0.71 -8.86
CA VAL A 40 -5.28 0.13 -7.69
C VAL A 40 -4.25 -0.91 -8.13
N VAL A 41 -4.60 -1.83 -9.03
CA VAL A 41 -3.71 -2.87 -9.53
C VAL A 41 -2.51 -2.27 -10.27
N ASN A 42 -2.75 -1.30 -11.16
CA ASN A 42 -1.69 -0.61 -11.89
C ASN A 42 -0.74 0.14 -10.95
N ALA A 43 -1.26 0.80 -9.92
CA ALA A 43 -0.44 1.47 -8.92
C ALA A 43 0.43 0.48 -8.14
N LEU A 44 -0.12 -0.67 -7.74
CA LEU A 44 0.65 -1.72 -7.04
C LEU A 44 1.79 -2.26 -7.92
N TYR A 45 1.54 -2.53 -9.20
CA TYR A 45 2.59 -2.96 -10.12
C TYR A 45 3.66 -1.88 -10.35
N ALA A 46 3.26 -0.61 -10.46
CA ALA A 46 4.20 0.50 -10.56
C ALA A 46 5.10 0.58 -9.31
N MET A 47 4.52 0.48 -8.11
CA MET A 47 5.26 0.47 -6.84
C MET A 47 6.21 -0.72 -6.71
N GLN A 48 5.78 -1.90 -7.17
CA GLN A 48 6.64 -3.09 -7.20
C GLN A 48 7.83 -2.88 -8.16
N SER A 49 7.58 -2.36 -9.35
CA SER A 49 8.63 -2.10 -10.34
C SER A 49 9.66 -1.06 -9.86
N ALA A 50 9.21 -0.11 -9.03
CA ALA A 50 10.04 0.89 -8.38
C ALA A 50 10.81 0.35 -7.15
N GLY A 51 10.62 -0.92 -6.77
CA GLY A 51 11.27 -1.53 -5.60
C GLY A 51 10.78 -0.97 -4.25
N LEU A 52 9.57 -0.41 -4.20
CA LEU A 52 8.97 0.14 -2.97
C LEU A 52 8.21 -0.92 -2.18
N ILE A 53 7.66 -1.92 -2.88
CA ILE A 53 6.92 -3.02 -2.29
C ILE A 53 7.33 -4.34 -2.93
N GLN A 54 7.01 -5.44 -2.25
CA GLN A 54 7.03 -6.77 -2.82
C GLN A 54 5.64 -7.40 -2.71
N MET A 55 5.17 -7.94 -3.83
CA MET A 55 3.97 -8.79 -3.89
C MET A 55 4.30 -10.16 -3.27
N LEU A 56 3.42 -10.65 -2.41
CA LEU A 56 3.51 -11.94 -1.73
C LEU A 56 2.28 -12.79 -2.12
N ASP A 57 2.39 -14.11 -1.94
CA ASP A 57 1.28 -15.02 -2.19
C ASP A 57 0.07 -14.74 -1.26
N GLY A 58 -1.12 -14.99 -1.79
CA GLY A 58 -2.38 -14.85 -1.06
C GLY A 58 -2.79 -13.40 -0.84
N ASN A 59 -2.74 -12.55 -1.88
CA ASN A 59 -3.17 -11.15 -1.87
C ASN A 59 -2.48 -10.27 -0.83
N ARG A 60 -1.19 -10.51 -0.57
CA ARG A 60 -0.42 -9.74 0.41
C ARG A 60 0.67 -8.92 -0.25
N ILE A 61 1.00 -7.80 0.36
CA ILE A 61 2.15 -6.98 0.00
C ILE A 61 3.02 -6.71 1.21
N ARG A 62 4.31 -6.46 1.02
CA ARG A 62 5.17 -5.88 2.07
C ARG A 62 5.86 -4.64 1.54
N VAL A 63 5.98 -3.62 2.38
CA VAL A 63 6.76 -2.42 2.09
C VAL A 63 8.24 -2.72 2.33
N LEU A 64 9.10 -2.29 1.40
CA LEU A 64 10.56 -2.44 1.44
C LEU A 64 11.25 -1.22 2.09
#